data_AF-X1NNM3-F1
#
_entry.id   AF-X1NNM3-F1
#
_cell.length_a   1.000
_cell.length_b   1.000
_cell.length_c   1.000
_cell.angle_alpha   90.00
_cell.angle_beta   90.00
_cell.angle_gamma   90.00
#
_symmetry.space_group_name_H-M   'P 1'
#
loop_
_entity.id
_entity.type
_entity.pdbx_description
1 polymer ?
#
loop_
_entity_poly.entity_id
_entity_poly.type
_entity_poly.pdbx_seq_one_letter_code
_entity_poly.pdbx_strand_id
1 'polypeptide(L)'
;MPTVLFFRPDKNIALQYGKFWLGRGIPEATRRGFDVIDVIDEACTFDTLEEIMASQKIDALILLGHGNSNTFTGSNQVTVFKACQNDELMSGTISHFLSCSVGQELLPSIISKGGVYTIGYAVDFQFMIDTEYSVEEDPVAEPFRDVTVA
;
A
#
# COMPACT_ATOMS: atom_id res chain seq x y z
N MET A 1 8.54 17.97 -9.01
CA MET A 1 8.70 17.54 -7.61
C MET A 1 8.42 16.04 -7.58
N PRO A 2 9.05 15.22 -6.73
CA PRO A 2 8.74 13.79 -6.72
C PRO A 2 7.30 13.56 -6.22
N THR A 3 6.60 12.62 -6.84
CA THR A 3 5.21 12.29 -6.51
C THR A 3 5.14 10.98 -5.74
N VAL A 4 4.43 10.98 -4.61
CA VAL A 4 4.11 9.78 -3.84
C VAL A 4 2.61 9.52 -3.84
N LEU A 5 2.23 8.27 -4.08
CA LEU A 5 0.85 7.82 -4.03
C LEU A 5 0.62 6.95 -2.80
N PHE A 6 -0.39 7.29 -2.00
CA PHE A 6 -0.91 6.46 -0.92
C PHE A 6 -2.20 5.78 -1.40
N PHE A 7 -2.31 4.47 -1.19
CA PHE A 7 -3.47 3.66 -1.58
C PHE A 7 -4.03 2.98 -0.33
N ARG A 8 -5.20 3.44 0.15
CA ARG A 8 -5.71 3.17 1.50
C ARG A 8 -7.19 2.76 1.50
N PRO A 9 -7.51 1.50 1.13
CA PRO A 9 -8.88 0.99 1.19
C PRO A 9 -9.37 0.85 2.64
N ASP A 10 -10.69 0.80 2.84
CA ASP A 10 -11.34 0.72 4.16
C ASP A 10 -12.56 -0.19 4.12
N LYS A 11 -12.37 -1.49 4.39
CA LYS A 11 -13.46 -2.49 4.27
C LYS A 11 -13.55 -3.50 5.41
N ASN A 12 -12.52 -3.60 6.24
CA ASN A 12 -12.54 -4.43 7.44
C ASN A 12 -11.57 -3.89 8.48
N ILE A 13 -11.63 -4.43 9.68
CA ILE A 13 -10.84 -3.96 10.83
C ILE A 13 -9.36 -3.84 10.51
N ALA A 14 -8.77 -4.80 9.79
CA ALA A 14 -7.36 -4.74 9.47
C ALA A 14 -7.01 -3.58 8.53
N LEU A 15 -7.87 -3.31 7.54
CA LEU A 15 -7.72 -2.18 6.65
C LEU A 15 -8.01 -0.84 7.35
N GLN A 16 -8.88 -0.80 8.36
CA GLN A 16 -9.13 0.41 9.16
C GLN A 16 -7.86 0.84 9.90
N TYR A 17 -7.21 -0.09 10.61
CA TYR A 17 -5.90 0.14 11.23
C TYR A 17 -4.86 0.56 10.18
N GLY A 18 -4.77 -0.21 9.09
CA GLY A 18 -4.00 0.10 7.89
C GLY A 18 -4.12 1.56 7.46
N LYS A 19 -5.35 1.98 7.15
CA LYS A 19 -5.69 3.26 6.55
C LYS A 19 -5.34 4.42 7.47
N PHE A 20 -5.65 4.28 8.76
CA PHE A 20 -5.38 5.32 9.75
C PHE A 20 -3.87 5.55 9.88
N TRP A 21 -3.11 4.50 10.15
CA TRP A 21 -1.68 4.61 10.42
C TRP A 21 -0.87 4.98 9.18
N LEU A 22 -1.17 4.39 8.01
CA LEU A 22 -0.55 4.79 6.75
C LEU A 22 -0.85 6.27 6.41
N GLY A 23 -2.05 6.73 6.76
CA GLY A 23 -2.46 8.13 6.60
C GLY A 23 -1.61 9.13 7.40
N ARG A 24 -0.94 8.69 8.48
CA ARG A 24 0.02 9.51 9.23
C ARG A 24 1.28 9.83 8.44
N GLY A 25 1.60 9.05 7.41
CA GLY A 25 2.70 9.31 6.48
C GLY A 25 2.44 10.47 5.52
N ILE A 26 1.17 10.81 5.25
CA ILE A 26 0.80 11.86 4.29
C ILE A 26 1.33 13.25 4.72
N PRO A 27 1.08 13.74 5.96
CA PRO A 27 1.65 15.02 6.40
C PRO A 27 3.18 15.05 6.35
N GLU A 28 3.84 13.92 6.62
CA GLU A 28 5.30 13.82 6.58
C GLU A 28 5.84 13.90 5.15
N ALA A 29 5.21 13.19 4.20
CA ALA A 29 5.56 13.28 2.79
C ALA A 29 5.40 14.71 2.25
N THR A 30 4.26 15.36 2.55
CA THR A 30 4.02 16.75 2.19
C THR A 30 5.08 17.67 2.79
N ARG A 31 5.41 17.50 4.08
CA ARG A 31 6.44 18.29 4.78
C ARG A 31 7.83 18.13 4.16
N ARG A 32 8.14 16.95 3.61
CA ARG A 32 9.39 16.67 2.88
C ARG A 32 9.40 17.18 1.44
N GLY A 33 8.31 17.80 0.98
CA GLY A 33 8.21 18.39 -0.35
C GLY A 33 7.93 17.37 -1.44
N PHE A 34 7.12 16.34 -1.15
CA PHE A 34 6.52 15.50 -2.19
C PHE A 34 5.17 16.06 -2.61
N ASP A 35 4.84 15.89 -3.89
CA ASP A 35 3.45 15.97 -4.34
C ASP A 35 2.74 14.68 -3.89
N VAL A 36 1.65 14.79 -3.14
CA VAL A 36 0.94 13.63 -2.58
C VAL A 36 -0.36 13.39 -3.31
N ILE A 37 -0.54 12.14 -3.76
CA ILE A 37 -1.82 11.62 -4.24
C ILE A 37 -2.32 10.61 -3.20
N ASP A 38 -3.56 10.75 -2.79
CA ASP A 38 -4.16 9.89 -1.77
C ASP A 38 -5.43 9.24 -2.33
N VAL A 39 -5.33 7.95 -2.66
CA VAL A 39 -6.42 7.12 -3.18
C VAL A 39 -7.02 6.36 -2.00
N ILE A 40 -8.31 6.58 -1.77
CA ILE A 40 -9.00 6.09 -0.57
C ILE A 40 -10.21 5.23 -0.94
N ASP A 41 -10.57 4.31 -0.03
CA ASP A 41 -11.86 3.63 0.00
C ASP A 41 -12.25 2.92 -1.30
N GLU A 42 -13.40 3.24 -1.90
CA GLU A 42 -13.88 2.62 -3.15
C GLU A 42 -13.01 2.95 -4.36
N ALA A 43 -12.26 4.05 -4.34
CA ALA A 43 -11.35 4.43 -5.42
C ALA A 43 -10.10 3.56 -5.47
N CYS A 44 -9.86 2.74 -4.44
CA CYS A 44 -8.73 1.80 -4.40
C CYS A 44 -8.96 0.61 -5.37
N THR A 45 -8.81 0.85 -6.66
CA THR A 45 -8.98 -0.15 -7.74
C THR A 45 -7.79 -0.16 -8.70
N PHE A 46 -7.69 -1.18 -9.56
CA PHE A 46 -6.69 -1.20 -10.62
C PHE A 46 -6.91 -0.06 -11.62
N ASP A 47 -8.14 0.12 -12.10
CA ASP A 47 -8.47 1.13 -13.12
C ASP A 47 -8.10 2.54 -12.66
N THR A 48 -8.40 2.89 -11.39
CA THR A 48 -8.00 4.20 -10.83
C THR A 48 -6.47 4.34 -10.77
N LEU A 49 -5.77 3.28 -10.39
CA LEU A 49 -4.31 3.32 -10.31
C LEU A 49 -3.68 3.44 -11.71
N GLU A 50 -4.18 2.68 -12.68
CA GLU A 50 -3.76 2.74 -14.09
C GLU A 50 -3.98 4.13 -14.68
N GLU A 51 -5.15 4.75 -14.46
CA GLU A 51 -5.46 6.10 -14.93
C GLU A 51 -4.49 7.15 -14.34
N ILE A 52 -4.21 7.06 -13.04
CA ILE A 52 -3.27 7.96 -12.37
C ILE A 52 -1.86 7.79 -12.94
N MET A 53 -1.39 6.53 -13.06
CA MET A 53 -0.04 6.24 -13.55
C MET A 53 0.15 6.54 -15.05
N ALA A 54 -0.94 6.52 -15.83
CA ALA A 54 -0.92 6.94 -17.23
C ALA A 54 -0.90 8.47 -17.39
N SER A 55 -1.52 9.21 -16.46
CA SER A 55 -1.63 10.66 -16.54
C SER A 55 -0.42 11.42 -15.99
N GLN A 56 0.31 10.82 -15.04
CA GLN A 56 1.49 11.44 -14.46
C GLN A 56 2.49 10.40 -13.92
N LYS A 57 3.76 10.81 -13.82
CA LYS A 57 4.79 9.98 -13.22
C LYS A 57 4.56 9.87 -11.71
N ILE A 58 4.59 8.64 -11.20
CA ILE A 58 4.61 8.34 -9.76
C ILE A 58 6.01 7.80 -9.41
N ASP A 59 6.68 8.41 -8.44
CA ASP A 59 8.02 7.99 -8.03
C ASP A 59 7.96 6.91 -6.94
N ALA A 60 7.00 7.03 -6.01
CA ALA A 60 6.81 6.08 -4.92
C ALA A 60 5.33 5.73 -4.71
N LEU A 61 5.05 4.47 -4.41
CA LEU A 61 3.71 3.97 -4.07
C LEU A 61 3.74 3.32 -2.68
N ILE A 62 2.87 3.77 -1.79
CA ILE A 62 2.66 3.19 -0.46
C ILE A 62 1.27 2.56 -0.45
N LEU A 63 1.23 1.23 -0.44
CA LEU A 63 0.08 0.42 -0.81
C LEU A 63 -0.40 -0.43 0.36
N LEU A 64 -1.63 -0.19 0.82
CA LEU A 64 -2.32 -1.04 1.80
C LEU A 64 -3.35 -1.92 1.10
N GLY A 65 -3.40 -3.20 1.47
CA GLY A 65 -4.42 -4.11 0.97
C GLY A 65 -4.20 -5.54 1.42
N HIS A 66 -5.21 -6.39 1.25
CA HIS A 66 -5.04 -7.83 1.43
C HIS A 66 -4.21 -8.40 0.30
N GLY A 67 -3.56 -9.53 0.55
CA GLY A 67 -2.74 -10.18 -0.44
C GLY A 67 -2.37 -11.60 -0.07
N ASN A 68 -1.71 -12.25 -1.02
CA ASN A 68 -1.07 -13.55 -0.87
C ASN A 68 0.23 -13.55 -1.67
N SER A 69 0.83 -14.73 -1.91
CA SER A 69 2.14 -14.84 -2.57
C SER A 69 2.24 -14.07 -3.89
N ASN A 70 1.15 -14.04 -4.69
CA ASN A 70 1.16 -13.50 -6.04
C ASN A 70 0.09 -12.44 -6.33
N THR A 71 -0.76 -12.10 -5.37
CA THR A 71 -1.90 -11.20 -5.58
C THR A 71 -1.92 -10.11 -4.52
N PHE A 72 -2.13 -8.87 -4.95
CA PHE A 72 -2.46 -7.71 -4.11
C PHE A 72 -3.85 -7.20 -4.46
N THR A 73 -4.64 -6.85 -3.45
CA THR A 73 -6.05 -6.46 -3.62
C THR A 73 -6.33 -5.06 -3.10
N GLY A 74 -7.35 -4.41 -3.66
CA GLY A 74 -7.84 -3.11 -3.23
C GLY A 74 -9.18 -3.18 -2.54
N SER A 75 -10.04 -2.20 -2.83
CA SER A 75 -11.38 -2.11 -2.27
C SER A 75 -12.21 -3.35 -2.61
N ASN A 76 -13.02 -3.81 -1.67
CA ASN A 76 -13.82 -5.03 -1.80
C ASN A 76 -13.02 -6.29 -2.20
N GLN A 77 -11.72 -6.31 -1.89
CA GLN A 77 -10.78 -7.39 -2.25
C GLN A 77 -10.70 -7.66 -3.76
N VAL A 78 -11.01 -6.67 -4.60
CA VAL A 78 -10.77 -6.78 -6.04
C VAL A 78 -9.26 -6.84 -6.29
N THR A 79 -8.83 -7.71 -7.19
CA THR A 79 -7.42 -7.81 -7.58
C THR A 79 -6.97 -6.47 -8.17
N VAL A 80 -5.88 -5.93 -7.62
CA VAL A 80 -5.19 -4.75 -8.15
C VAL A 80 -3.95 -5.20 -8.91
N PHE A 81 -3.13 -6.06 -8.30
CA PHE A 81 -1.97 -6.65 -8.99
C PHE A 81 -1.98 -8.16 -8.87
N LYS A 82 -1.55 -8.81 -9.95
CA LYS A 82 -1.23 -10.23 -9.97
C LYS A 82 0.08 -10.47 -10.69
N ALA A 83 0.95 -11.25 -10.06
CA ALA A 83 2.27 -11.55 -10.60
C ALA A 83 2.17 -12.08 -12.03
N CYS A 84 3.05 -11.58 -12.89
CA CYS A 84 3.11 -11.92 -14.31
C CYS A 84 1.87 -11.56 -15.14
N GLN A 85 0.93 -10.73 -14.64
CA GLN A 85 -0.29 -10.36 -15.39
C GLN A 85 -0.38 -8.87 -15.71
N ASN A 86 -0.26 -8.00 -14.72
CA ASN A 86 -0.45 -6.56 -14.87
C ASN A 86 0.50 -5.73 -13.98
N ASP A 87 1.45 -6.39 -13.33
CA ASP A 87 2.40 -5.81 -12.39
C ASP A 87 3.56 -5.06 -13.08
N GLU A 88 3.66 -5.10 -14.41
CA GLU A 88 4.51 -4.22 -15.22
C GLU A 88 4.10 -2.74 -15.13
N LEU A 89 2.87 -2.44 -14.71
CA LEU A 89 2.44 -1.07 -14.43
C LEU A 89 3.39 -0.38 -13.43
N MET A 90 4.02 -1.16 -12.54
CA MET A 90 4.95 -0.68 -11.52
C MET A 90 6.36 -0.36 -12.05
N SER A 91 6.61 -0.47 -13.36
CA SER A 91 7.92 -0.18 -13.94
C SER A 91 8.36 1.26 -13.68
N GLY A 92 9.60 1.45 -13.23
CA GLY A 92 10.16 2.76 -12.88
C GLY A 92 9.74 3.30 -11.50
N THR A 93 8.98 2.54 -10.71
CA THR A 93 8.49 2.98 -9.40
C THR A 93 9.25 2.35 -8.23
N ILE A 94 9.29 3.06 -7.10
CA ILE A 94 9.57 2.49 -5.78
C ILE A 94 8.23 2.13 -5.14
N SER A 95 8.13 0.98 -4.47
CA SER A 95 6.88 0.59 -3.83
C SER A 95 7.05 -0.05 -2.46
N HIS A 96 6.10 0.22 -1.57
CA HIS A 96 5.98 -0.39 -0.26
C HIS A 96 4.58 -0.97 -0.10
N PHE A 97 4.49 -2.27 0.10
CA PHE A 97 3.26 -3.02 0.29
C PHE A 97 3.08 -3.43 1.74
N LEU A 98 2.06 -2.86 2.38
CA LEU A 98 1.50 -3.37 3.62
C LEU A 98 0.47 -4.45 3.28
N SER A 99 0.95 -5.62 2.91
CA SER A 99 0.15 -6.74 2.44
C SER A 99 0.82 -8.09 2.71
N CYS A 100 0.01 -9.09 3.06
CA CYS A 100 0.50 -10.42 3.44
C CYS A 100 1.20 -11.12 2.27
N SER A 101 2.38 -11.68 2.55
CA SER A 101 3.08 -12.65 1.70
C SER A 101 3.42 -12.22 0.26
N VAL A 102 3.12 -11.00 -0.17
CA VAL A 102 3.39 -10.50 -1.54
C VAL A 102 4.87 -10.53 -1.92
N GLY A 103 5.77 -10.54 -0.92
CA GLY A 103 7.22 -10.66 -1.12
C GLY A 103 7.68 -12.01 -1.67
N GLN A 104 6.81 -13.02 -1.70
CA GLN A 104 7.15 -14.36 -2.19
C GLN A 104 7.21 -14.43 -3.73
N GLU A 105 6.20 -13.92 -4.43
CA GLU A 105 6.11 -14.00 -5.90
C GLU A 105 5.81 -12.66 -6.57
N LEU A 106 4.88 -11.86 -6.03
CA LEU A 106 4.46 -10.59 -6.65
C LEU A 106 5.60 -9.57 -6.70
N LEU A 107 6.28 -9.31 -5.57
CA LEU A 107 7.36 -8.32 -5.55
C LEU A 107 8.57 -8.72 -6.43
N PRO A 108 9.03 -9.99 -6.45
CA PRO A 108 10.01 -10.44 -7.43
C PRO A 108 9.57 -10.22 -8.88
N SER A 109 8.29 -10.45 -9.19
CA SER A 109 7.74 -10.23 -10.54
C SER A 109 7.80 -8.75 -10.94
N ILE A 110 7.39 -7.83 -10.05
CA ILE A 110 7.52 -6.37 -10.23
C ILE A 110 8.96 -5.96 -10.52
N ILE A 111 9.92 -6.45 -9.71
CA ILE A 111 11.36 -6.13 -9.91
C ILE A 111 11.84 -6.64 -11.27
N SER A 112 11.46 -7.85 -11.66
CA SER A 112 11.84 -8.41 -12.97
C SER A 112 11.29 -7.61 -14.17
N LYS A 113 10.23 -6.83 -13.95
CA LYS A 113 9.54 -5.98 -14.94
C LYS A 113 9.93 -4.50 -14.87
N GLY A 114 10.98 -4.18 -14.12
CA GLY A 114 11.57 -2.84 -14.07
C GLY A 114 11.08 -1.97 -12.91
N GLY A 115 10.40 -2.53 -11.91
CA GLY A 115 10.27 -1.86 -10.61
C GLY A 115 11.65 -1.51 -10.05
N VAL A 116 11.82 -0.29 -9.55
CA VAL A 116 13.12 0.21 -9.07
C VAL A 116 13.47 -0.43 -7.72
N TYR A 117 12.48 -0.52 -6.83
CA TYR A 117 12.62 -1.09 -5.51
C TYR A 117 11.26 -1.49 -4.96
N THR A 118 11.21 -2.56 -4.17
CA THR A 118 9.99 -3.05 -3.52
C THR A 118 10.26 -3.38 -2.05
N ILE A 119 9.31 -3.03 -1.18
CA ILE A 119 9.27 -3.42 0.23
C ILE A 119 7.94 -4.13 0.46
N GLY A 120 7.97 -5.25 1.19
CA GLY A 120 6.77 -5.92 1.65
C GLY A 120 7.13 -7.21 2.38
N TYR A 121 6.13 -8.02 2.69
CA TYR A 121 6.29 -9.15 3.60
C TYR A 121 6.40 -10.47 2.84
N ALA A 122 7.36 -11.31 3.22
CA ALA A 122 7.50 -12.68 2.72
C ALA A 122 6.60 -13.69 3.47
N VAL A 123 5.92 -13.23 4.52
CA VAL A 123 4.99 -14.00 5.34
C VAL A 123 3.76 -13.13 5.62
N ASP A 124 2.77 -13.69 6.31
CA ASP A 124 1.61 -12.93 6.73
C ASP A 124 2.01 -11.81 7.69
N PHE A 125 1.51 -10.62 7.41
CA PHE A 125 1.70 -9.47 8.28
C PHE A 125 0.66 -9.53 9.40
N GLN A 126 1.14 -9.59 10.64
CA GLN A 126 0.33 -9.76 11.83
C GLN A 126 0.58 -8.62 12.80
N PHE A 127 -0.46 -8.20 13.50
CA PHE A 127 -0.42 -7.13 14.49
C PHE A 127 -1.48 -7.39 15.56
N MET A 128 -1.25 -6.82 16.73
CA MET A 128 -2.19 -6.89 17.84
C MET A 128 -3.11 -5.67 17.79
N ILE A 129 -4.35 -5.89 18.20
CA ILE A 129 -5.34 -4.83 18.41
C ILE A 129 -6.06 -5.08 19.74
N ASP A 130 -6.50 -4.02 20.38
CA ASP A 130 -7.45 -4.05 21.47
C ASP A 130 -8.79 -3.49 20.98
N THR A 131 -9.76 -4.39 20.80
CA THR A 131 -11.08 -4.05 20.26
C THR A 131 -11.96 -3.25 21.23
N GLU A 132 -11.51 -3.03 22.47
CA GLU A 132 -12.18 -2.10 23.39
C GLU A 132 -11.90 -0.63 23.06
N TYR A 133 -10.86 -0.33 22.28
CA TYR A 133 -10.47 1.01 21.88
C TYR A 133 -10.83 1.31 20.42
N SER A 134 -10.94 2.61 20.10
CA SER A 134 -10.94 3.08 18.72
C SER A 134 -9.58 2.86 18.07
N VAL A 135 -9.50 2.82 16.74
CA VAL A 135 -8.25 2.62 15.98
C VAL A 135 -7.18 3.64 16.39
N GLU A 136 -7.61 4.86 16.66
CA GLU A 136 -6.77 6.00 16.98
C GLU A 136 -6.24 5.98 18.42
N GLU A 137 -6.96 5.31 19.32
CA GLU A 137 -6.69 5.28 20.75
C GLU A 137 -6.16 3.92 21.24
N ASP A 138 -6.10 2.91 20.35
CA ASP A 138 -5.61 1.58 20.67
C ASP A 138 -4.12 1.62 21.10
N PRO A 139 -3.82 1.35 22.37
CA PRO A 139 -2.46 1.44 22.90
C PRO A 139 -1.56 0.28 22.44
N VAL A 140 -2.12 -0.84 21.98
CA VAL A 140 -1.34 -2.01 21.51
C VAL A 140 -1.11 -2.00 20.01
N ALA A 141 -1.78 -1.12 19.26
CA ALA A 141 -1.58 -0.93 17.82
C ALA A 141 -0.38 -0.03 17.48
N GLU A 142 0.34 0.53 18.47
CA GLU A 142 1.52 1.38 18.22
C GLU A 142 2.59 0.73 17.29
N PRO A 143 2.93 -0.57 17.40
CA PRO A 143 3.88 -1.20 16.47
C PRO A 143 3.45 -1.09 14.99
N PHE A 144 2.15 -0.98 14.74
CA PHE A 144 1.61 -0.75 13.41
C PHE A 144 1.96 0.65 12.87
N ARG A 145 2.05 1.66 13.74
CA ARG A 145 2.58 3.00 13.38
C ARG A 145 4.01 2.90 12.87
N ASP A 146 4.87 2.19 13.60
CA ASP A 146 6.30 2.18 13.32
C ASP A 146 6.64 1.47 12.00
N VAL A 147 5.83 0.51 11.56
CA VAL A 147 6.02 -0.14 10.24
C VAL A 147 5.40 0.63 9.06
N THR A 148 4.57 1.64 9.34
CA THR A 148 3.87 2.42 8.29
C THR A 148 4.42 3.84 8.10
N VAL A 149 5.14 4.39 9.09
CA VAL A 149 5.59 5.80 9.13
C VAL A 149 7.12 5.95 9.28
N ALA A 150 7.90 4.87 9.22
CA ALA A 150 9.36 4.89 9.41
C ALA A 150 10.11 5.85 8.45
#